data_AF-A0A5J4L930-F1
#
_entry.id   AF-A0A5J4L930-F1
#
_cell.length_a   1.000
_cell.length_b   1.000
_cell.length_c   1.000
_cell.angle_alpha   90.00
_cell.angle_beta   90.00
_cell.angle_gamma   90.00
#
_symmetry.space_group_name_H-M   'P 1'
#
loop_
_entity.id
_entity.type
_entity.pdbx_description
1 polymer ?
#
loop_
_entity_poly.entity_id
_entity_poly.type
_entity_poly.pdbx_seq_one_letter_code
_entity_poly.pdbx_strand_id
1 'polypeptide(L)'
;MSRAALLVLADGRFPAGGHAHSGGAEPAVAAGRITDAATLETFCRGRLHTAGLVAAALAAAAADGHDPLLLDDAADARTPVPALRQVARRLGRQMMRAARATWPSEALDALAAARPRGAHQPVVLGLAARSAGLPPLDAAYAAAYENLSGPATAAVRLLSLDPFDATAVLARLTTELDQVAHRATEAALRTGTEGTGALPAVSAPLLDITAQQHAAWPVRLFAS
;
A
#
# COMPACT_ATOMS: atom_id res chain seq x y z
N MET A 1 0.02 7.80 23.08
CA MET A 1 0.29 7.71 21.63
C MET A 1 -0.67 8.66 20.91
N SER A 2 -0.18 9.45 19.95
CA SER A 2 -1.01 10.46 19.27
C SER A 2 -1.58 9.90 17.97
N ARG A 3 -2.90 9.67 17.93
CA ARG A 3 -3.60 9.29 16.68
C ARG A 3 -3.48 10.36 15.59
N ALA A 4 -3.11 11.59 15.92
CA ALA A 4 -2.85 12.61 14.91
C ALA A 4 -1.66 12.25 14.00
N ALA A 5 -0.71 11.44 14.47
CA ALA A 5 0.38 10.97 13.63
C ALA A 5 -0.10 10.04 12.50
N LEU A 6 -1.19 9.28 12.72
CA LEU A 6 -1.83 8.50 11.66
C LEU A 6 -2.35 9.42 10.55
N LEU A 7 -2.96 10.56 10.90
CA LEU A 7 -3.44 11.54 9.93
C LEU A 7 -2.30 12.11 9.09
N VAL A 8 -1.13 12.37 9.70
CA VAL A 8 0.07 12.84 8.98
C VAL A 8 0.61 11.76 8.04
N LEU A 9 0.69 10.51 8.50
CA LEU A 9 1.19 9.39 7.71
C LEU A 9 0.28 9.05 6.53
N ALA A 10 -1.04 9.12 6.73
CA ALA A 10 -2.05 8.81 5.72
C ALA A 10 -2.42 10.01 4.84
N ASP A 11 -1.88 11.20 5.10
CA ASP A 11 -2.14 12.40 4.29
C ASP A 11 -1.57 12.19 2.88
N GLY A 12 -2.39 12.41 1.84
CA GLY A 12 -1.95 12.32 0.45
C GLY A 12 -0.82 13.30 0.08
N ARG A 13 -0.57 14.32 0.92
CA ARG A 13 0.54 15.27 0.78
C ARG A 13 1.83 14.80 1.47
N PHE A 14 1.79 13.72 2.24
CA PHE A 14 3.00 13.11 2.78
C PHE A 14 3.92 12.71 1.61
N PRO A 15 5.21 13.11 1.60
CA PRO A 15 6.05 13.05 0.40
C PRO A 15 6.61 11.63 0.12
N ALA A 16 5.75 10.62 0.15
CA ALA A 16 6.06 9.21 -0.13
C ALA A 16 5.95 8.84 -1.62
N GLY A 17 5.54 9.78 -2.49
CA GLY A 17 5.56 9.61 -3.95
C GLY A 17 4.37 8.86 -4.56
N GLY A 18 3.35 8.52 -3.77
CA GLY A 18 2.16 7.79 -4.22
C GLY A 18 1.39 8.48 -5.36
N HIS A 19 1.39 9.82 -5.42
CA HIS A 19 0.66 10.59 -6.44
C HIS A 19 1.11 10.33 -7.90
N ALA A 20 2.30 9.77 -8.10
CA ALA A 20 2.84 9.42 -9.41
C ALA A 20 2.40 8.02 -9.89
N HIS A 21 1.72 7.25 -9.04
CA HIS A 21 1.34 5.86 -9.26
C HIS A 21 -0.18 5.71 -9.29
N SER A 22 -0.72 4.94 -10.24
CA SER A 22 -2.18 4.76 -10.37
C SER A 22 -2.72 3.60 -9.54
N GLY A 23 -1.84 2.74 -8.98
CA GLY A 23 -2.27 1.50 -8.35
C GLY A 23 -3.01 0.58 -9.34
N GLY A 24 -2.59 0.53 -10.60
CA GLY A 24 -3.24 -0.26 -11.65
C GLY A 24 -4.55 0.33 -12.18
N ALA A 25 -4.95 1.54 -11.75
CA ALA A 25 -6.14 2.20 -12.28
C ALA A 25 -5.97 2.60 -13.76
N GLU A 26 -4.77 3.04 -14.16
CA GLU A 26 -4.51 3.42 -15.56
C GLU A 26 -4.76 2.27 -16.55
N PRO A 27 -4.16 1.07 -16.37
CA PRO A 27 -4.46 -0.05 -17.25
C PRO A 27 -5.90 -0.58 -17.12
N ALA A 28 -6.54 -0.42 -15.96
CA ALA A 28 -7.94 -0.80 -15.79
C ALA A 28 -8.89 0.14 -16.55
N VAL A 29 -8.63 1.45 -16.55
CA VAL A 29 -9.36 2.45 -17.36
C VAL A 29 -9.16 2.18 -18.84
N ALA A 30 -7.92 1.99 -19.30
CA ALA A 30 -7.64 1.72 -20.72
C ALA A 30 -8.31 0.44 -21.22
N ALA A 31 -8.50 -0.54 -20.35
CA ALA A 31 -9.20 -1.79 -20.66
C ALA A 31 -10.73 -1.71 -20.50
N GLY A 32 -11.30 -0.53 -20.23
CA GLY A 32 -12.74 -0.33 -20.04
C GLY A 32 -13.32 -1.00 -18.78
N ARG A 33 -12.48 -1.32 -17.79
CA ARG A 33 -12.90 -1.94 -16.51
C ARG A 33 -13.25 -0.92 -15.43
N ILE A 34 -12.74 0.31 -15.57
CA ILE A 34 -13.13 1.46 -14.77
C ILE A 34 -13.59 2.52 -15.75
N THR A 35 -14.88 2.87 -15.70
CA THR A 35 -15.52 3.84 -16.59
C THR A 35 -16.29 4.92 -15.83
N ASP A 36 -16.58 4.68 -14.54
CA ASP A 36 -17.39 5.55 -13.69
C ASP A 36 -17.11 5.25 -12.19
N ALA A 37 -17.84 5.90 -11.30
CA ALA A 37 -17.71 5.72 -9.86
C ALA A 37 -18.09 4.31 -9.38
N ALA A 38 -19.06 3.65 -10.01
CA ALA A 38 -19.52 2.32 -9.61
C ALA A 38 -18.49 1.23 -9.94
N THR A 39 -17.91 1.32 -11.14
CA THR A 39 -16.82 0.45 -11.58
C THR A 39 -15.51 0.73 -10.82
N LEU A 40 -15.24 2.00 -10.48
CA LEU A 40 -14.15 2.37 -9.56
C LEU A 40 -14.32 1.72 -8.18
N GLU A 41 -15.53 1.77 -7.60
CA GLU A 41 -15.81 1.12 -6.32
C GLU A 41 -15.54 -0.38 -6.38
N THR A 42 -15.99 -1.05 -7.45
CA THR A 42 -15.76 -2.48 -7.66
C THR A 42 -14.26 -2.79 -7.75
N PHE A 43 -13.50 -1.98 -8.48
CA PHE A 43 -12.04 -2.11 -8.59
C PHE A 43 -11.35 -1.92 -7.23
N CYS A 44 -11.68 -0.84 -6.52
CA CYS A 44 -11.15 -0.50 -5.21
C CYS A 44 -11.43 -1.60 -4.16
N ARG A 45 -12.66 -2.13 -4.14
CA ARG A 45 -13.06 -3.26 -3.30
C ARG A 45 -12.21 -4.50 -3.59
N GLY A 46 -12.03 -4.85 -4.87
CA GLY A 46 -11.16 -5.96 -5.28
C GLY A 46 -9.72 -5.77 -4.83
N ARG A 47 -9.16 -4.57 -5.00
CA ARG A 47 -7.81 -4.22 -4.50
C ARG A 47 -7.71 -4.35 -2.99
N LEU A 48 -8.68 -3.82 -2.25
CA LEU A 48 -8.70 -3.81 -0.79
C LEU A 48 -8.60 -5.22 -0.19
N HIS A 49 -9.40 -6.16 -0.70
CA HIS A 49 -9.42 -7.52 -0.18
C HIS A 49 -8.26 -8.41 -0.68
N THR A 50 -7.44 -7.91 -1.62
CA THR A 50 -6.30 -8.65 -2.19
C THR A 50 -4.98 -7.95 -1.82
N ALA A 51 -4.43 -7.13 -2.72
CA ALA A 51 -3.18 -6.40 -2.51
C ALA A 51 -3.23 -5.48 -1.27
N GLY A 52 -4.38 -4.88 -0.98
CA GLY A 52 -4.60 -4.05 0.20
C GLY A 52 -4.46 -4.82 1.51
N LEU A 53 -5.08 -6.01 1.61
CA LEU A 53 -4.97 -6.89 2.76
C LEU A 53 -3.52 -7.36 2.99
N VAL A 54 -2.81 -7.71 1.91
CA VAL A 54 -1.39 -8.10 1.98
C VAL A 54 -0.53 -6.95 2.47
N ALA A 55 -0.69 -5.75 1.90
CA ALA A 55 0.04 -4.56 2.30
C ALA A 55 -0.26 -4.18 3.77
N ALA A 56 -1.53 -4.20 4.17
CA ALA A 56 -1.94 -3.91 5.54
C ALA A 56 -1.33 -4.88 6.55
N ALA A 57 -1.27 -6.18 6.23
CA ALA A 57 -0.70 -7.18 7.13
C ALA A 57 0.82 -7.05 7.27
N LEU A 58 1.53 -6.75 6.17
CA LEU A 58 2.97 -6.47 6.19
C LEU A 58 3.28 -5.21 7.01
N ALA A 59 2.50 -4.15 6.83
CA ALA A 59 2.65 -2.91 7.60
C ALA A 59 2.34 -3.12 9.09
N ALA A 60 1.27 -3.85 9.41
CA ALA A 60 0.95 -4.20 10.79
C ALA A 60 2.06 -5.02 11.45
N ALA A 61 2.62 -6.01 10.75
CA ALA A 61 3.70 -6.83 11.29
C ALA A 61 4.99 -6.04 11.51
N ALA A 62 5.36 -5.14 10.60
CA ALA A 62 6.50 -4.25 10.80
C ALA A 62 6.26 -3.27 11.97
N ALA A 63 5.02 -2.80 12.14
CA ALA A 63 4.65 -1.94 13.25
C ALA A 63 4.66 -2.67 14.62
N ASP A 64 4.31 -3.96 14.62
CA ASP A 64 4.37 -4.87 15.77
C ASP A 64 5.80 -5.19 16.21
N GLY A 65 6.79 -4.94 15.34
CA GLY A 65 8.21 -5.09 15.63
C GLY A 65 8.84 -6.38 15.14
N HIS A 66 8.19 -7.10 14.21
CA HIS A 66 8.81 -8.24 13.52
C HIS A 66 9.96 -7.77 12.62
N ASP A 67 10.93 -8.68 12.36
CA ASP A 67 12.14 -8.35 11.60
C ASP A 67 11.79 -7.82 10.19
N PRO A 68 12.13 -6.55 9.88
CA PRO A 68 11.79 -5.93 8.60
C PRO A 68 12.47 -6.59 7.40
N LEU A 69 13.61 -7.28 7.57
CA LEU A 69 14.25 -7.99 6.47
C LEU A 69 13.49 -9.27 6.10
N LEU A 70 13.02 -10.03 7.10
CA LEU A 70 12.15 -11.18 6.86
C LEU A 70 10.81 -10.76 6.25
N LEU A 71 10.27 -9.62 6.67
CA LEU A 71 9.05 -9.06 6.07
C LEU A 71 9.26 -8.58 4.63
N ASP A 72 10.42 -7.99 4.30
CA ASP A 72 10.76 -7.58 2.92
C ASP A 72 10.83 -8.79 1.98
N ASP A 73 11.41 -9.89 2.44
CA ASP A 73 11.48 -11.15 1.68
C ASP A 73 10.09 -11.79 1.55
N ALA A 74 9.29 -11.73 2.61
CA ALA A 74 7.90 -12.18 2.60
C ALA A 74 7.02 -11.35 1.65
N ALA A 75 7.31 -10.05 1.49
CA ALA A 75 6.65 -9.17 0.53
C ALA A 75 7.03 -9.52 -0.92
N ASP A 76 8.29 -9.87 -1.19
CA ASP A 76 8.74 -10.35 -2.51
C ASP A 76 8.00 -11.65 -2.91
N ALA A 77 7.85 -12.59 -1.98
CA ALA A 77 7.13 -13.84 -2.21
C ALA A 77 5.65 -13.62 -2.56
N ARG A 78 5.03 -12.58 -1.98
CA ARG A 78 3.62 -12.20 -2.21
C ARG A 78 3.41 -11.28 -3.40
N THR A 79 4.49 -10.82 -4.03
CA THR A 79 4.46 -9.95 -5.21
C THR A 79 5.15 -10.67 -6.37
N PRO A 80 4.52 -11.64 -7.04
CA PRO A 80 5.19 -12.49 -8.03
C PRO A 80 5.66 -11.70 -9.27
N VAL A 81 5.08 -10.52 -9.51
CA VAL A 81 5.34 -9.70 -10.70
C VAL A 81 6.55 -8.77 -10.51
N PRO A 82 7.59 -8.87 -11.35
CA PRO A 82 8.77 -8.01 -11.26
C PRO A 82 8.47 -6.51 -11.34
N ALA A 83 7.54 -6.11 -12.22
CA ALA A 83 7.11 -4.70 -12.34
C ALA A 83 6.55 -4.16 -11.01
N LEU A 84 5.70 -4.94 -10.33
CA LEU A 84 5.15 -4.55 -9.04
C LEU A 84 6.20 -4.50 -7.93
N ARG A 85 7.16 -5.44 -7.90
CA ARG A 85 8.30 -5.38 -6.95
C ARG A 85 9.13 -4.10 -7.14
N GLN A 86 9.42 -3.74 -8.39
CA GLN A 86 10.18 -2.52 -8.70
C GLN A 86 9.43 -1.26 -8.25
N VAL A 87 8.13 -1.20 -8.48
CA VAL A 87 7.25 -0.11 -8.04
C VAL A 87 7.23 -0.03 -6.51
N ALA A 88 6.97 -1.14 -5.82
CA ALA A 88 6.91 -1.20 -4.37
C ALA A 88 8.23 -0.77 -3.72
N ARG A 89 9.39 -1.18 -4.27
CA ARG A 89 10.70 -0.74 -3.78
C ARG A 89 11.00 0.73 -4.08
N ARG A 90 10.51 1.27 -5.22
CA ARG A 90 10.64 2.71 -5.52
C ARG A 90 9.84 3.56 -4.54
N LEU A 91 8.57 3.20 -4.31
CA LEU A 91 7.72 3.84 -3.32
C LEU A 91 8.31 3.70 -1.92
N GLY A 92 8.85 2.52 -1.56
CA GLY A 92 9.50 2.30 -0.27
C GLY A 92 10.74 3.18 -0.05
N ARG A 93 11.55 3.45 -1.09
CA ARG A 93 12.65 4.43 -0.97
C ARG A 93 12.15 5.85 -0.72
N GLN A 94 11.06 6.26 -1.39
CA GLN A 94 10.49 7.60 -1.22
C GLN A 94 9.87 7.74 0.18
N MET A 95 9.06 6.76 0.60
CA MET A 95 8.53 6.64 1.96
C MET A 95 9.65 6.67 3.01
N MET A 96 10.75 5.92 2.81
CA MET A 96 11.88 5.87 3.75
C MET A 96 12.53 7.25 3.94
N ARG A 97 12.70 8.02 2.87
CA ARG A 97 13.26 9.39 2.95
C ARG A 97 12.35 10.32 3.75
N ALA A 98 11.05 10.27 3.50
CA ALA A 98 10.07 11.06 4.23
C ALA A 98 10.01 10.64 5.71
N ALA A 99 9.87 9.34 5.97
CA ALA A 99 9.79 8.77 7.32
C ALA A 99 11.00 9.12 8.18
N ARG A 100 12.24 8.99 7.67
CA ARG A 100 13.46 9.34 8.43
C ARG A 100 13.55 10.83 8.77
N ALA A 101 12.99 11.70 7.92
CA ALA A 101 12.95 13.13 8.20
C ALA A 101 11.87 13.51 9.21
N THR A 102 10.74 12.81 9.21
CA THR A 102 9.59 13.10 10.09
C THR A 102 9.69 12.41 11.45
N TRP A 103 10.09 11.14 11.47
CA TRP A 103 10.22 10.30 12.67
C TRP A 103 11.53 9.51 12.61
N PRO A 104 12.66 10.11 13.03
CA PRO A 104 13.95 9.42 13.04
C PRO A 104 13.92 8.18 13.94
N SER A 105 14.46 7.05 13.46
CA SER A 105 14.73 5.87 14.29
C SER A 105 15.86 5.00 13.73
N GLU A 106 16.56 4.32 14.64
CA GLU A 106 17.61 3.36 14.30
C GLU A 106 17.10 2.22 13.40
N ALA A 107 15.85 1.76 13.60
CA ALA A 107 15.26 0.71 12.77
C ALA A 107 15.09 1.13 11.31
N LEU A 108 14.70 2.40 11.06
CA LEU A 108 14.61 2.94 9.70
C LEU A 108 16.01 3.08 9.07
N ASP A 109 16.99 3.55 9.84
CA ASP A 109 18.38 3.67 9.39
C ASP A 109 18.99 2.30 9.04
N ALA A 110 18.76 1.29 9.88
CA ALA A 110 19.22 -0.08 9.67
C ALA A 110 18.61 -0.70 8.41
N LEU A 111 17.28 -0.56 8.21
CA LEU A 111 16.64 -1.08 7.00
C LEU A 111 17.14 -0.36 5.74
N ALA A 112 17.32 0.96 5.80
CA ALA A 112 17.86 1.72 4.67
C ALA A 112 19.28 1.29 4.29
N ALA A 113 20.13 1.00 5.28
CA ALA A 113 21.47 0.47 5.06
C ALA A 113 21.47 -0.95 4.49
N ALA A 114 20.58 -1.83 4.98
CA ALA A 114 20.47 -3.22 4.55
C ALA A 114 19.80 -3.39 3.18
N ARG A 115 18.94 -2.44 2.77
CA ARG A 115 18.25 -2.42 1.47
C ARG A 115 18.51 -1.10 0.74
N PRO A 116 19.76 -0.84 0.26
CA PRO A 116 20.12 0.45 -0.38
C PRO A 116 19.35 0.71 -1.69
N ARG A 117 18.82 -0.34 -2.33
CA ARG A 117 17.94 -0.25 -3.51
C ARG A 117 16.45 -0.09 -3.17
N GLY A 118 16.11 -0.02 -1.89
CA GLY A 118 14.74 0.10 -1.36
C GLY A 118 14.16 -1.21 -0.87
N ALA A 119 13.48 -1.13 0.28
CA ALA A 119 12.57 -2.16 0.76
C ALA A 119 11.15 -1.93 0.20
N HIS A 120 10.28 -2.93 0.30
CA HIS A 120 8.87 -2.84 -0.04
C HIS A 120 8.15 -1.78 0.78
N GLN A 121 7.38 -0.92 0.12
CA GLN A 121 6.70 0.21 0.75
C GLN A 121 5.88 -0.17 2.01
N PRO A 122 5.10 -1.27 2.05
CA PRO A 122 4.30 -1.59 3.23
C PRO A 122 5.16 -1.87 4.48
N VAL A 123 6.34 -2.46 4.32
CA VAL A 123 7.29 -2.70 5.42
C VAL A 123 7.83 -1.36 5.94
N VAL A 124 8.19 -0.45 5.04
CA VAL A 124 8.66 0.89 5.41
C VAL A 124 7.55 1.70 6.09
N LEU A 125 6.31 1.61 5.61
CA LEU A 125 5.14 2.25 6.21
C LEU A 125 4.94 1.76 7.64
N GLY A 126 5.00 0.44 7.88
CA GLY A 126 4.87 -0.12 9.23
C GLY A 126 5.97 0.34 10.19
N LEU A 127 7.23 0.38 9.74
CA LEU A 127 8.32 0.95 10.54
C LEU A 127 8.14 2.45 10.80
N ALA A 128 7.66 3.21 9.82
CA ALA A 128 7.36 4.63 9.99
C ALA A 128 6.25 4.83 11.03
N ALA A 129 5.18 4.04 10.96
CA ALA A 129 4.10 4.04 11.94
C ALA A 129 4.62 3.72 13.35
N ARG A 130 5.45 2.68 13.50
CA ARG A 130 6.10 2.34 14.78
C ARG A 130 6.97 3.49 15.31
N SER A 131 7.76 4.10 14.43
CA SER A 131 8.62 5.23 14.76
C SER A 131 7.82 6.47 15.19
N ALA A 132 6.59 6.62 14.69
CA ALA A 132 5.64 7.63 15.11
C ALA A 132 4.88 7.27 16.40
N GLY A 133 5.14 6.08 16.97
CA GLY A 133 4.42 5.55 18.13
C GLY A 133 2.98 5.17 17.84
N LEU A 134 2.71 4.64 16.64
CA LEU A 134 1.40 4.10 16.25
C LEU A 134 1.36 2.58 16.43
N PRO A 135 0.23 2.00 16.89
CA PRO A 135 0.04 0.55 17.00
C PRO A 135 -0.10 -0.14 15.63
N PRO A 136 0.03 -1.48 15.57
CA PRO A 136 -0.11 -2.27 14.34
C PRO A 136 -1.41 -1.99 13.56
N LEU A 137 -2.52 -1.81 14.27
CA LEU A 137 -3.82 -1.52 13.66
C LEU A 137 -3.81 -0.20 12.87
N ASP A 138 -3.16 0.84 13.40
CA ASP A 138 -3.06 2.14 12.72
C ASP A 138 -2.19 2.03 11.46
N ALA A 139 -1.13 1.21 11.47
CA ALA A 139 -0.34 0.92 10.28
C ALA A 139 -1.14 0.14 9.22
N ALA A 140 -1.96 -0.82 9.66
CA ALA A 140 -2.88 -1.56 8.78
C ALA A 140 -3.88 -0.61 8.11
N TYR A 141 -4.45 0.32 8.87
CA TYR A 141 -5.36 1.36 8.38
C TYR A 141 -4.71 2.24 7.31
N ALA A 142 -3.50 2.77 7.58
CA ALA A 142 -2.79 3.61 6.63
C ALA A 142 -2.50 2.88 5.31
N ALA A 143 -1.97 1.66 5.36
CA ALA A 143 -1.67 0.86 4.17
C ALA A 143 -2.93 0.44 3.40
N ALA A 144 -4.02 0.09 4.08
CA ALA A 144 -5.29 -0.25 3.45
C ALA A 144 -5.91 0.98 2.76
N TYR A 145 -5.90 2.14 3.42
CA TYR A 145 -6.42 3.38 2.87
C TYR A 145 -5.63 3.86 1.66
N GLU A 146 -4.30 3.79 1.68
CA GLU A 146 -3.45 4.13 0.53
C GLU A 146 -3.79 3.27 -0.72
N ASN A 147 -4.13 2.00 -0.50
CA ASN A 147 -4.54 1.09 -1.58
C ASN A 147 -5.89 1.44 -2.22
N LEU A 148 -6.72 2.24 -1.56
CA LEU A 148 -7.98 2.77 -2.09
C LEU A 148 -7.80 4.17 -2.69
N SER A 149 -7.14 5.06 -1.94
CA SER A 149 -7.07 6.49 -2.27
C SER A 149 -6.18 6.77 -3.49
N GLY A 150 -5.15 5.96 -3.73
CA GLY A 150 -4.30 6.04 -4.91
C GLY A 150 -5.10 5.85 -6.22
N PRO A 151 -5.74 4.68 -6.42
CA PRO A 151 -6.63 4.45 -7.56
C PRO A 151 -7.75 5.48 -7.74
N ALA A 152 -8.40 5.89 -6.64
CA ALA A 152 -9.47 6.89 -6.71
C ALA A 152 -8.95 8.25 -7.24
N THR A 153 -7.80 8.70 -6.74
CA THR A 153 -7.16 9.94 -7.20
C THR A 153 -6.71 9.83 -8.67
N ALA A 154 -6.21 8.66 -9.07
CA ALA A 154 -5.84 8.41 -10.45
C ALA A 154 -7.06 8.42 -11.39
N ALA A 155 -8.17 7.80 -10.99
CA ALA A 155 -9.41 7.76 -11.77
C ALA A 155 -9.98 9.16 -12.06
N VAL A 156 -9.94 10.08 -11.09
CA VAL A 156 -10.32 11.49 -11.30
C VAL A 156 -9.50 12.11 -12.43
N ARG A 157 -8.18 11.88 -12.45
CA ARG A 157 -7.29 12.43 -13.48
C ARG A 157 -7.41 11.74 -14.84
N LEU A 158 -7.78 10.45 -14.85
CA LEU A 158 -7.87 9.63 -16.07
C LEU A 158 -9.20 9.78 -16.79
N LEU A 159 -10.30 9.92 -16.05
CA LEU A 159 -11.66 9.92 -16.57
C LEU A 159 -12.35 11.29 -16.47
N SER A 160 -11.69 12.28 -15.87
CA SER A 160 -12.35 13.51 -15.42
C SER A 160 -13.57 13.21 -14.53
N LEU A 161 -13.49 12.14 -13.73
CA LEU A 161 -14.53 11.75 -12.79
C LEU A 161 -14.71 12.85 -11.74
N ASP A 162 -15.94 13.09 -11.30
CA ASP A 162 -16.21 14.06 -10.24
C ASP A 162 -15.42 13.68 -8.96
N PRO A 163 -14.56 14.57 -8.42
CA PRO A 163 -13.85 14.33 -7.16
C PRO A 163 -14.76 14.00 -5.98
N PHE A 164 -16.01 14.51 -5.98
CA PHE A 164 -17.00 14.19 -4.95
C PHE A 164 -17.44 12.73 -5.05
N ASP A 165 -17.65 12.21 -6.27
CA ASP A 165 -18.00 10.81 -6.49
C ASP A 165 -16.86 9.87 -6.10
N ALA A 166 -15.61 10.21 -6.47
CA ALA A 166 -14.44 9.44 -6.08
C ALA A 166 -14.26 9.41 -4.54
N THR A 167 -14.52 10.52 -3.86
CA THR A 167 -14.50 10.58 -2.39
C THR A 167 -15.64 9.76 -1.78
N ALA A 168 -16.84 9.79 -2.37
CA ALA A 168 -17.98 9.00 -1.93
C ALA A 168 -17.71 7.49 -2.06
N VAL A 169 -16.98 7.05 -3.10
CA VAL A 169 -16.50 5.66 -3.22
C VAL A 169 -15.63 5.26 -2.02
N LEU A 170 -14.67 6.11 -1.63
CA LEU A 170 -13.81 5.82 -0.47
C LEU A 170 -14.63 5.72 0.82
N ALA A 171 -15.58 6.64 1.01
CA ALA A 171 -16.46 6.64 2.18
C ALA A 171 -17.30 5.36 2.29
N ARG A 172 -17.84 4.87 1.16
CA ARG A 172 -18.65 3.63 1.12
C ARG A 172 -17.86 2.36 1.44
N LEU A 173 -16.53 2.37 1.26
CA LEU A 173 -15.66 1.22 1.52
C LEU A 173 -15.06 1.20 2.94
N THR A 174 -15.42 2.16 3.79
CA THR A 174 -14.83 2.30 5.13
C THR A 174 -15.09 1.09 6.03
N THR A 175 -16.29 0.51 5.98
CA THR A 175 -16.62 -0.69 6.77
C THR A 175 -15.79 -1.90 6.35
N GLU A 176 -15.58 -2.11 5.06
CA GLU A 176 -14.72 -3.19 4.54
C GLU A 176 -13.24 -2.93 4.84
N LEU A 177 -12.84 -1.66 4.85
CA LEU A 177 -11.49 -1.26 5.22
C LEU A 177 -11.22 -1.54 6.71
N ASP A 178 -12.18 -1.26 7.61
CA ASP A 178 -12.10 -1.67 9.02
C ASP A 178 -11.87 -3.18 9.14
N GLN A 179 -12.69 -3.98 8.44
CA GLN A 179 -12.58 -5.44 8.45
C GLN A 179 -11.22 -5.91 7.92
N VAL A 180 -10.69 -5.27 6.87
CA VAL A 180 -9.37 -5.61 6.32
C VAL A 180 -8.25 -5.23 7.29
N ALA A 181 -8.30 -4.06 7.91
CA ALA A 181 -7.31 -3.61 8.89
C ALA A 181 -7.26 -4.54 10.11
N HIS A 182 -8.42 -4.94 10.63
CA HIS A 182 -8.51 -5.92 11.72
C HIS A 182 -7.96 -7.28 11.31
N ARG A 183 -8.39 -7.85 10.17
CA ARG A 183 -7.87 -9.15 9.69
C ARG A 183 -6.36 -9.12 9.44
N ALA A 184 -5.84 -8.03 8.91
CA ALA A 184 -4.41 -7.82 8.70
C ALA A 184 -3.64 -7.81 10.03
N THR A 185 -4.18 -7.11 11.04
CA THR A 185 -3.58 -7.01 12.37
C THR A 185 -3.57 -8.37 13.08
N GLU A 186 -4.67 -9.12 13.03
CA GLU A 186 -4.72 -10.48 13.59
C GLU A 186 -3.68 -11.41 12.94
N ALA A 187 -3.51 -11.34 11.60
CA ALA A 187 -2.49 -12.11 10.90
C ALA A 187 -1.06 -11.69 11.29
N ALA A 188 -0.83 -10.39 11.50
CA ALA A 188 0.45 -9.87 11.97
C ALA A 188 0.81 -10.40 13.37
N LEU A 189 -0.13 -10.42 14.32
CA LEU A 189 0.11 -10.92 15.67
C LEU A 189 0.53 -12.41 15.68
N ARG A 190 -0.08 -13.23 14.83
CA ARG A 190 0.30 -14.66 14.70
C ARG A 190 1.70 -14.86 14.09
N THR A 191 2.29 -13.84 13.47
CA THR A 191 3.63 -13.95 12.87
C THR A 191 4.70 -14.32 13.91
N GLY A 192 4.51 -13.93 15.17
CA GLY A 192 5.44 -14.29 16.25
C GLY A 192 5.51 -15.78 16.55
N THR A 193 4.43 -16.54 16.34
CA THR A 193 4.35 -17.97 16.63
C THR A 193 4.41 -18.85 15.39
N GLU A 194 3.82 -18.38 14.29
CA GLU A 194 3.65 -19.15 13.04
C GLU A 194 4.63 -18.69 11.93
N GLY A 195 5.42 -17.65 12.19
CA GLY A 195 6.31 -17.03 11.22
C GLY A 195 5.55 -16.26 10.13
N THR A 196 6.28 -15.82 9.10
CA THR A 196 5.71 -15.00 8.01
C THR A 196 4.70 -15.75 7.14
N GLY A 197 4.54 -17.07 7.32
CA GLY A 197 3.50 -17.88 6.69
C GLY A 197 2.08 -17.53 7.16
N ALA A 198 1.93 -16.96 8.36
CA ALA A 198 0.63 -16.53 8.88
C ALA A 198 0.06 -15.29 8.18
N LEU A 199 0.90 -14.50 7.51
CA LEU A 199 0.48 -13.32 6.76
C LEU A 199 -0.28 -13.73 5.49
N PRO A 200 -1.36 -13.01 5.12
CA PRO A 200 -2.15 -13.32 3.94
C PRO A 200 -1.30 -13.29 2.66
N ALA A 201 -1.60 -14.19 1.72
CA ALA A 201 -0.95 -14.29 0.41
C ALA A 201 -2.01 -14.31 -0.72
N VAL A 202 -3.03 -13.46 -0.58
CA VAL A 202 -4.14 -13.39 -1.55
C VAL A 202 -3.64 -12.80 -2.86
N SER A 203 -3.86 -13.50 -3.97
CA SER A 203 -3.45 -13.05 -5.30
C SER A 203 -4.47 -12.09 -5.93
N ALA A 204 -3.99 -11.19 -6.79
CA ALA A 204 -4.84 -10.35 -7.64
C ALA A 204 -4.44 -10.49 -9.11
N PRO A 205 -4.80 -11.60 -9.78
CA PRO A 205 -4.24 -11.95 -11.09
C PRO A 205 -4.40 -10.86 -12.16
N LEU A 206 -5.53 -10.15 -12.16
CA LEU A 206 -5.74 -9.04 -13.10
C LEU A 206 -4.77 -7.88 -12.85
N LEU A 207 -4.50 -7.54 -11.58
CA LEU A 207 -3.52 -6.49 -11.25
C LEU A 207 -2.11 -6.95 -11.62
N ASP A 208 -1.79 -8.21 -11.35
CA ASP A 208 -0.49 -8.80 -11.67
C ASP A 208 -0.21 -8.75 -13.18
N ILE A 209 -1.15 -9.26 -13.99
CA ILE A 209 -1.03 -9.29 -15.45
C ILE A 209 -0.95 -7.86 -16.00
N THR A 210 -1.88 -7.00 -15.61
CA THR A 210 -1.97 -5.64 -16.17
C THR A 210 -0.81 -4.75 -15.75
N ALA A 211 -0.25 -4.92 -14.55
CA ALA A 211 0.96 -4.21 -14.13
C ALA A 211 2.16 -4.59 -14.99
N GLN A 212 2.34 -5.87 -15.29
CA GLN A 212 3.43 -6.32 -16.15
C GLN A 212 3.27 -5.83 -17.60
N GLN A 213 2.03 -5.78 -18.10
CA GLN A 213 1.71 -5.24 -19.42
C GLN A 213 1.93 -3.72 -19.47
N HIS A 214 1.44 -2.98 -18.47
CA HIS A 214 1.60 -1.53 -18.34
C HIS A 214 3.07 -1.14 -18.29
N ALA A 215 3.93 -1.93 -17.62
CA ALA A 215 5.37 -1.69 -17.60
C ALA A 215 6.02 -1.64 -18.99
N ALA A 216 5.42 -2.31 -19.99
CA ALA A 216 5.88 -2.33 -21.38
C ALA A 216 5.23 -1.26 -22.28
N TRP A 217 4.31 -0.43 -21.75
CA TRP A 217 3.65 0.59 -22.55
C TRP A 217 4.61 1.71 -22.98
N PRO A 218 4.55 2.15 -24.25
CA PRO A 218 5.44 3.20 -24.76
C PRO A 218 5.12 4.58 -24.17
N VAL A 219 3.84 4.85 -23.87
CA VAL A 219 3.37 6.10 -23.27
C VAL A 219 2.51 5.76 -22.05
N ARG A 220 2.79 6.44 -20.93
CA ARG A 220 2.08 6.27 -19.65
C ARG A 220 1.92 7.60 -18.95
N LEU A 221 0.78 7.81 -18.31
CA LEU A 221 0.49 8.97 -17.47
C LEU A 221 0.94 8.74 -16.02
N PHE A 222 0.99 7.48 -15.58
CA PHE A 222 1.45 7.09 -14.25
C PHE A 222 2.63 6.11 -14.33
N ALA A 223 3.43 6.09 -13.27
CA ALA A 223 4.60 5.22 -13.16
C ALA A 223 4.26 3.74 -12.89
N SER A 224 2.98 3.43 -12.61
CA SER A 224 2.42 2.08 -12.43
C SER A 224 0.90 2.09 -12.56
#